data_AF-A0A8C5AAB7-F1
#
_entry.id   AF-A0A8C5AAB7-F1
#
_cell.length_a   1.000
_cell.length_b   1.000
_cell.length_c   1.000
_cell.angle_alpha   90.00
_cell.angle_beta   90.00
_cell.angle_gamma   90.00
#
_symmetry.space_group_name_H-M   'P 1'
#
loop_
_entity.id
_entity.type
_entity.pdbx_description
1 polymer ?
#
loop_
_entity_poly.entity_id
_entity_poly.type
_entity_poly.pdbx_seq_one_letter_code
_entity_poly.pdbx_strand_id
1 'polypeptide(L)'
;MAVSARIHMLLLLISLLSRLGLGRYIEVRNPSFPMLACRCLDMLATEGQFTFMTAQPQLACAAFLIGEPTEVISLELSDVNIDCSAGDFIKIFDGWVLKGEKFPSSQDHPLPLRQRYTDYCSSSAAGGAVLSSQNVAMVFFRIHSPDSGFTLTVKKQHNPMPCNIMSQSPEGSFTMVMPHHHWNCSFSIIYPVELQLTELSLGQHCIVLYCTILS
;
A
#
# COMPACT_ATOMS: atom_id res chain seq x y z
N MET A 1 40.71 31.68 8.66
CA MET A 1 39.48 31.93 7.87
C MET A 1 39.08 30.80 6.89
N ALA A 2 39.91 29.76 6.67
CA ALA A 2 39.62 28.70 5.68
C ALA A 2 38.73 27.54 6.16
N VAL A 3 38.48 27.40 7.47
CA VAL A 3 37.71 26.28 8.04
C VAL A 3 36.19 26.49 7.88
N SER A 4 35.73 27.74 7.98
CA SER A 4 34.30 28.10 7.87
C SER A 4 33.72 27.84 6.47
N ALA A 5 34.51 28.11 5.42
CA ALA A 5 34.11 27.88 4.03
C ALA A 5 33.98 26.37 3.70
N ARG A 6 34.81 25.52 4.32
CA ARG A 6 34.73 24.05 4.13
C ARG A 6 33.49 23.46 4.79
N ILE A 7 33.08 23.97 5.94
CA ILE A 7 31.86 23.54 6.65
C ILE A 7 30.62 23.97 5.88
N HIS A 8 30.59 25.21 5.36
CA HIS A 8 29.48 25.69 4.52
C HIS A 8 29.37 24.92 3.21
N MET A 9 30.49 24.60 2.55
CA MET A 9 30.44 23.80 1.32
C MET A 9 29.95 22.37 1.59
N LEU A 10 30.33 21.77 2.73
CA LEU A 10 29.86 20.43 3.12
C LEU A 10 28.36 20.41 3.39
N LEU A 11 27.83 21.41 4.11
CA LEU A 11 26.39 21.55 4.36
C LEU A 11 25.58 21.79 3.08
N LEU A 12 26.15 22.53 2.11
CA LEU A 12 25.53 22.76 0.80
C LEU A 12 25.52 21.48 -0.06
N LEU A 13 26.57 20.66 0.02
CA LEU A 13 26.63 19.36 -0.63
C LEU A 13 25.63 18.36 -0.02
N ILE A 14 25.48 18.33 1.30
CA ILE A 14 24.52 17.47 1.99
C ILE A 14 23.07 17.88 1.63
N SER A 15 22.78 19.18 1.50
CA SER A 15 21.46 19.67 1.09
C SER A 15 21.17 19.51 -0.41
N LEU A 16 22.20 19.52 -1.28
CA LEU A 16 22.03 19.12 -2.68
C LEU A 16 21.85 17.60 -2.83
N LEU A 17 22.52 16.79 -2.00
CA LEU A 17 22.36 15.33 -2.00
C LEU A 17 20.99 14.90 -1.47
N SER A 18 20.39 15.62 -0.51
CA SER A 18 19.02 15.36 -0.07
C SER A 18 17.98 15.78 -1.12
N ARG A 19 18.24 16.84 -1.90
CA ARG A 19 17.40 17.24 -3.05
C ARG A 19 17.56 16.33 -4.27
N LEU A 20 18.71 15.66 -4.40
CA LEU A 20 18.95 14.54 -5.33
C LEU A 20 18.53 13.20 -4.72
N GLY A 21 17.64 13.22 -3.72
CA GLY A 21 16.85 12.08 -3.35
C GLY A 21 16.18 11.53 -4.60
N LEU A 22 16.77 10.48 -5.16
CA LEU A 22 16.06 9.50 -5.98
C LEU A 22 15.02 8.82 -5.06
N GLY A 23 14.02 9.60 -4.62
CA GLY A 23 12.70 9.05 -4.42
C GLY A 23 12.31 8.52 -5.79
N ARG A 24 12.46 7.21 -5.99
CA ARG A 24 11.89 6.55 -7.15
C ARG A 24 10.37 6.54 -6.95
N TYR A 25 9.73 7.67 -7.20
CA TYR A 25 8.32 7.65 -7.57
C TYR A 25 8.27 7.05 -8.97
N ILE A 26 7.64 5.89 -9.10
CA ILE A 26 7.29 5.37 -10.40
C ILE A 26 6.13 6.25 -10.89
N GLU A 27 6.45 7.29 -11.66
CA GLU A 27 5.46 7.87 -12.56
C GLU A 27 5.10 6.78 -13.58
N VAL A 28 3.93 6.18 -13.42
CA VAL A 28 3.38 5.28 -14.42
C VAL A 28 2.90 6.15 -15.58
N ARG A 29 3.80 6.37 -16.52
CA ARG A 29 3.48 6.81 -17.88
C ARG A 29 2.36 5.90 -18.38
N ASN A 30 1.26 6.47 -18.83
CA ASN A 30 0.18 5.76 -19.51
C ASN A 30 0.77 5.02 -20.74
N PRO A 31 0.51 3.71 -20.93
CA PRO A 31 0.15 3.32 -22.29
C PRO A 31 -0.85 2.16 -22.35
N SER A 32 -1.61 2.17 -23.42
CA SER A 32 -2.18 1.00 -24.08
C SER A 32 -1.36 -0.29 -23.82
N PHE A 33 -1.95 -1.20 -23.03
CA PHE A 33 -1.51 -2.54 -22.64
C PHE A 33 -0.12 -3.03 -23.13
N PRO A 34 0.84 -3.13 -22.21
CA PRO A 34 1.70 -4.30 -22.09
C PRO A 34 1.55 -4.93 -20.68
N MET A 35 1.51 -6.26 -20.59
CA MET A 35 1.53 -6.98 -19.30
C MET A 35 2.78 -6.57 -18.52
N LEU A 36 2.61 -5.86 -17.40
CA LEU A 36 3.71 -5.42 -16.54
C LEU A 36 4.19 -6.62 -15.72
N ALA A 37 5.48 -6.97 -15.84
CA ALA A 37 6.10 -7.98 -14.98
C ALA A 37 6.47 -7.34 -13.63
N CYS A 38 5.84 -7.80 -12.55
CA CYS A 38 6.09 -7.30 -11.19
C CYS A 38 7.29 -8.00 -10.53
N ARG A 39 8.07 -7.24 -9.75
CA ARG A 39 9.22 -7.69 -8.95
C ARG A 39 8.80 -8.11 -7.54
N CYS A 40 9.73 -8.77 -6.83
CA CYS A 40 9.50 -9.37 -5.51
C CYS A 40 9.14 -8.37 -4.40
N LEU A 41 9.48 -7.08 -4.56
CA LEU A 41 8.98 -5.99 -3.73
C LEU A 41 8.55 -4.84 -4.64
N ASP A 42 7.25 -4.71 -4.87
CA ASP A 42 6.67 -3.66 -5.71
C ASP A 42 5.61 -2.88 -4.95
N MET A 43 5.54 -1.58 -5.24
CA MET A 43 4.44 -0.71 -4.84
C MET A 43 3.60 -0.41 -6.08
N LEU A 44 2.34 -0.83 -6.06
CA LEU A 44 1.39 -0.72 -7.16
C LEU A 44 0.33 0.32 -6.81
N ALA A 45 0.39 1.45 -7.49
CA ALA A 45 -0.55 2.55 -7.35
C ALA A 45 -1.62 2.57 -8.47
N THR A 46 -1.48 1.73 -9.49
CA THR A 46 -2.34 1.72 -10.67
C THR A 46 -3.19 0.47 -10.72
N GLU A 47 -4.38 0.59 -11.30
CA GLU A 47 -5.21 -0.56 -11.65
C GLU A 47 -4.61 -1.32 -12.83
N GLY A 48 -5.03 -2.58 -12.99
CA GLY A 48 -4.65 -3.39 -14.12
C GLY A 48 -4.43 -4.84 -13.76
N GLN A 49 -3.85 -5.57 -14.72
CA GLN A 49 -3.52 -6.98 -14.59
C GLN A 49 -2.00 -7.13 -14.56
N PHE A 50 -1.49 -7.76 -13.52
CA PHE A 50 -0.07 -7.90 -13.24
C PHE A 50 0.27 -9.38 -13.15
N THR A 51 1.21 -9.85 -13.96
CA THR A 51 1.60 -11.26 -13.97
C THR A 51 2.94 -11.43 -13.29
N PHE A 52 2.95 -12.31 -12.29
CA PHE A 52 4.13 -12.72 -11.56
C PHE A 52 4.54 -14.09 -12.07
N MET A 53 5.76 -14.19 -12.61
CA MET A 53 6.38 -15.44 -12.99
C MET A 53 7.76 -15.53 -12.35
N THR A 54 8.07 -16.70 -11.81
CA THR A 54 9.35 -16.93 -11.16
C THR A 54 10.37 -17.50 -12.14
N ALA A 55 11.43 -16.74 -12.40
CA ALA A 55 12.59 -17.25 -13.15
C ALA A 55 13.56 -18.04 -12.25
N GLN A 56 13.54 -17.78 -10.95
CA GLN A 56 14.39 -18.39 -9.92
C GLN A 56 13.61 -18.44 -8.60
N PRO A 57 13.79 -19.47 -7.75
CA PRO A 57 13.03 -19.64 -6.50
C PRO A 57 12.96 -18.34 -5.68
N GLN A 58 11.75 -17.80 -5.49
CA GLN A 58 11.52 -16.58 -4.72
C GLN A 58 11.05 -16.96 -3.32
N LEU A 59 11.91 -16.76 -2.32
CA LEU A 59 11.70 -17.26 -0.96
C LEU A 59 10.71 -16.43 -0.12
N ALA A 60 10.52 -15.14 -0.40
CA ALA A 60 9.50 -14.30 0.23
C ALA A 60 9.35 -12.98 -0.51
N CYS A 61 8.20 -12.76 -1.15
CA CYS A 61 7.88 -11.54 -1.87
C CYS A 61 6.62 -10.87 -1.31
N ALA A 62 6.53 -9.56 -1.52
CA ALA A 62 5.37 -8.76 -1.14
C ALA A 62 5.08 -7.69 -2.20
N ALA A 63 3.82 -7.61 -2.63
CA ALA A 63 3.31 -6.49 -3.39
C ALA A 63 2.47 -5.60 -2.47
N PHE A 64 2.75 -4.30 -2.51
CA PHE A 64 2.06 -3.27 -1.75
C PHE A 64 1.13 -2.51 -2.69
N LEU A 65 -0.18 -2.61 -2.49
CA LEU A 65 -1.16 -1.96 -3.36
C LEU A 65 -1.79 -0.77 -2.64
N ILE A 66 -1.81 0.38 -3.29
CA ILE A 66 -2.34 1.63 -2.73
C ILE A 66 -3.29 2.32 -3.70
N GLY A 67 -4.44 2.74 -3.17
CA GLY A 67 -5.42 3.59 -3.83
C GLY A 67 -5.44 5.00 -3.25
N GLU A 68 -6.21 5.86 -3.89
CA GLU A 68 -6.53 7.19 -3.36
C GLU A 68 -7.31 7.07 -2.04
N PRO A 69 -7.31 8.11 -1.20
CA PRO A 69 -8.01 8.10 0.09
C PRO A 69 -9.49 7.69 0.03
N THR A 70 -10.16 7.99 -1.08
CA THR A 70 -11.59 7.70 -1.31
C THR A 70 -11.79 6.42 -2.14
N GLU A 71 -10.82 5.51 -2.13
CA GLU A 71 -10.86 4.24 -2.84
C GLU A 71 -10.63 3.05 -1.90
N VAL A 72 -11.16 1.90 -2.28
CA VAL A 72 -10.80 0.58 -1.75
C VAL A 72 -10.34 -0.32 -2.88
N ILE A 73 -9.57 -1.35 -2.58
CA ILE A 73 -8.87 -2.18 -3.55
C ILE A 73 -9.53 -3.56 -3.60
N SER A 74 -9.99 -3.94 -4.80
CA SER A 74 -10.44 -5.28 -5.13
C SER A 74 -9.31 -6.04 -5.81
N LEU A 75 -8.98 -7.22 -5.27
CA LEU A 75 -7.91 -8.09 -5.73
C LEU A 75 -8.46 -9.43 -6.18
N GLU A 76 -8.11 -9.87 -7.37
CA GLU A 76 -8.55 -11.16 -7.92
C GLU A 76 -7.35 -11.91 -8.48
N LEU A 77 -7.22 -13.19 -8.09
CA LEU A 77 -6.16 -14.08 -8.56
C LEU A 77 -6.67 -14.93 -9.72
N SER A 78 -5.93 -14.94 -10.82
CA SER A 78 -6.16 -15.81 -11.98
C SER A 78 -4.88 -16.53 -12.40
N ASP A 79 -5.02 -17.55 -13.25
CA ASP A 79 -3.89 -18.26 -13.87
C ASP A 79 -2.85 -18.75 -12.84
N VAL A 80 -3.34 -19.21 -11.68
CA VAL A 80 -2.49 -19.60 -10.55
C VAL A 80 -1.91 -20.98 -10.81
N ASN A 81 -0.58 -21.04 -10.88
CA ASN A 81 0.21 -22.26 -11.01
C ASN A 81 1.30 -22.24 -9.93
N ILE A 82 0.99 -22.77 -8.75
CA ILE A 82 1.92 -22.88 -7.60
C ILE A 82 1.75 -24.23 -6.89
N ASP A 83 2.76 -24.69 -6.16
CA ASP A 83 2.70 -25.95 -5.40
C ASP A 83 2.47 -25.71 -3.90
N CYS A 84 1.19 -25.64 -3.51
CA CYS A 84 0.79 -25.51 -2.11
C CYS A 84 1.30 -26.65 -1.21
N SER A 85 1.51 -27.86 -1.76
CA SER A 85 1.98 -29.02 -0.99
C SER A 85 3.47 -28.95 -0.70
N ALA A 86 4.25 -28.36 -1.61
CA ALA A 86 5.66 -28.03 -1.40
C ALA A 86 5.86 -26.79 -0.50
N GLY A 87 4.78 -26.15 -0.05
CA GLY A 87 4.80 -25.00 0.83
C GLY A 87 4.93 -23.65 0.12
N ASP A 88 4.59 -23.58 -1.17
CA ASP A 88 4.27 -22.31 -1.82
C ASP A 88 3.00 -21.72 -1.19
N PHE A 89 2.87 -20.39 -1.22
CA PHE A 89 1.65 -19.74 -0.78
C PHE A 89 1.45 -18.40 -1.48
N ILE A 90 0.19 -17.99 -1.55
CA ILE A 90 -0.23 -16.63 -1.87
C ILE A 90 -1.23 -16.21 -0.78
N LYS A 91 -0.94 -15.09 -0.12
CA LYS A 91 -1.73 -14.55 0.99
C LYS A 91 -2.02 -13.09 0.75
N ILE A 92 -3.29 -12.75 0.66
CA ILE A 92 -3.77 -11.37 0.61
C ILE A 92 -4.05 -10.92 2.04
N PHE A 93 -3.54 -9.74 2.40
CA PHE A 93 -3.77 -9.09 3.67
C PHE A 93 -4.58 -7.82 3.48
N ASP A 94 -5.75 -7.76 4.13
CA ASP A 94 -6.57 -6.56 4.26
C ASP A 94 -5.91 -5.62 5.28
N GLY A 95 -5.01 -4.79 4.77
CA GLY A 95 -4.15 -3.90 5.56
C GLY A 95 -2.74 -3.87 4.99
N TRP A 96 -1.82 -3.36 5.81
CA TRP A 96 -0.42 -3.35 5.49
C TRP A 96 0.47 -3.69 6.69
N VAL A 97 1.70 -4.09 6.38
CA VAL A 97 2.68 -4.56 7.36
C VAL A 97 3.98 -3.81 7.15
N LEU A 98 4.51 -3.21 8.22
CA LEU A 98 5.81 -2.57 8.21
C LEU A 98 6.60 -3.03 9.42
N LYS A 99 7.79 -3.60 9.19
CA LYS A 99 8.68 -4.10 10.26
C LYS A 99 8.00 -5.07 11.25
N GLY A 100 7.01 -5.84 10.78
CA GLY A 100 6.26 -6.82 11.59
C GLY A 100 4.99 -6.27 12.23
N GLU A 101 4.86 -4.95 12.33
CA GLU A 101 3.67 -4.26 12.81
C GLU A 101 2.58 -4.27 11.73
N LYS A 102 1.33 -4.43 12.17
CA LYS A 102 0.16 -4.58 11.28
C LYS A 102 -0.74 -3.37 11.43
N PHE A 103 -1.12 -2.80 10.30
CA PHE A 103 -1.92 -1.61 10.21
C PHE A 103 -3.16 -1.88 9.34
N PRO A 104 -4.32 -1.37 9.74
CA PRO A 104 -4.61 -0.62 10.96
C PRO A 104 -4.56 -1.52 12.21
N SER A 105 -4.59 -0.92 13.39
CA SER A 105 -4.55 -1.69 14.64
C SER A 105 -5.76 -2.63 14.77
N SER A 106 -5.73 -3.54 15.75
CA SER A 106 -6.91 -4.38 16.04
C SER A 106 -8.11 -3.60 16.59
N GLN A 107 -7.89 -2.36 17.05
CA GLN A 107 -8.94 -1.50 17.60
C GLN A 107 -9.62 -0.67 16.51
N ASP A 108 -8.89 -0.33 15.43
CA ASP A 108 -9.35 0.60 14.41
C ASP A 108 -9.97 -0.11 13.20
N HIS A 109 -9.65 -1.38 12.98
CA HIS A 109 -10.10 -2.11 11.80
C HIS A 109 -11.23 -3.10 12.15
N PRO A 110 -12.31 -3.16 11.36
CA PRO A 110 -13.55 -3.86 11.71
C PRO A 110 -13.39 -5.37 11.84
N LEU A 111 -12.52 -5.98 11.04
CA LEU A 111 -12.21 -7.40 11.13
C LEU A 111 -11.07 -7.69 12.13
N PRO A 112 -11.13 -8.80 12.88
CA PRO A 112 -9.99 -9.30 13.66
C PRO A 112 -8.85 -9.79 12.75
N LEU A 113 -7.60 -9.72 13.21
CA LEU A 113 -6.41 -10.05 12.41
C LEU A 113 -6.47 -11.39 11.67
N ARG A 114 -7.04 -12.44 12.27
CA ARG A 114 -7.15 -13.76 11.63
C ARG A 114 -8.06 -13.76 10.40
N GLN A 115 -9.03 -12.85 10.33
CA GLN A 115 -9.95 -12.72 9.20
C GLN A 115 -9.45 -11.74 8.14
N ARG A 116 -8.35 -11.03 8.40
CA ARG A 116 -7.73 -10.11 7.44
C ARG A 116 -6.80 -10.82 6.46
N TYR A 117 -6.49 -12.09 6.68
CA TYR A 117 -5.69 -12.89 5.75
C TYR A 117 -6.59 -13.79 4.93
N THR A 118 -6.50 -13.66 3.61
CA THR A 118 -7.05 -14.63 2.67
C THR A 118 -5.89 -15.43 2.10
N ASP A 119 -5.85 -16.73 2.41
CA ASP A 119 -4.81 -17.64 1.96
C ASP A 119 -5.37 -18.53 0.83
N TYR A 120 -4.75 -18.42 -0.35
CA TYR A 120 -5.13 -19.17 -1.53
C TYR A 120 -5.09 -20.69 -1.30
N CYS A 121 -4.07 -21.18 -0.60
CA CYS A 121 -3.85 -22.62 -0.43
C CYS A 121 -4.78 -23.27 0.61
N SER A 122 -5.45 -22.48 1.46
CA SER A 122 -6.31 -23.00 2.54
C SER A 122 -7.78 -22.60 2.43
N SER A 123 -8.12 -21.63 1.57
CA SER A 123 -9.49 -21.14 1.43
C SER A 123 -10.16 -21.68 0.17
N SER A 124 -11.39 -22.20 0.30
CA SER A 124 -12.24 -22.57 -0.85
C SER A 124 -12.74 -21.34 -1.65
N ALA A 125 -12.45 -20.13 -1.17
CA ALA A 125 -12.80 -18.84 -1.77
C ALA A 125 -11.68 -18.27 -2.67
N ALA A 126 -10.59 -19.01 -2.86
CA ALA A 126 -9.35 -18.60 -3.51
C ALA A 126 -9.45 -18.15 -4.98
N GLY A 127 -10.63 -18.24 -5.60
CA GLY A 127 -10.91 -17.71 -6.95
C GLY A 127 -11.83 -16.48 -6.99
N GLY A 128 -12.35 -16.03 -5.83
CA GLY A 128 -13.19 -14.82 -5.76
C GLY A 128 -12.37 -13.55 -5.59
N ALA A 129 -12.93 -12.41 -6.00
CA ALA A 129 -12.35 -11.12 -5.71
C ALA A 129 -12.40 -10.82 -4.20
N VAL A 130 -11.27 -10.41 -3.63
CA VAL A 130 -11.12 -9.96 -2.25
C VAL A 130 -11.13 -8.44 -2.22
N LEU A 131 -12.08 -7.85 -1.49
CA LEU A 131 -12.19 -6.40 -1.31
C LEU A 131 -11.51 -5.98 0.00
N SER A 132 -10.65 -4.97 -0.06
CA SER A 132 -10.04 -4.39 1.14
C SER A 132 -11.00 -3.46 1.88
N SER A 133 -10.80 -3.34 3.19
CA SER A 133 -11.56 -2.43 4.07
C SER A 133 -11.07 -0.98 4.00
N GLN A 134 -9.86 -0.75 3.48
CA GLN A 134 -9.25 0.57 3.31
C GLN A 134 -8.54 0.70 1.95
N ASN A 135 -7.93 1.85 1.67
CA ASN A 135 -7.24 2.15 0.42
C ASN A 135 -5.88 1.44 0.25
N VAL A 136 -5.62 0.38 1.02
CA VAL A 136 -4.37 -0.38 0.97
C VAL A 136 -4.62 -1.86 1.21
N ALA A 137 -3.90 -2.68 0.46
CA ALA A 137 -3.84 -4.13 0.62
C ALA A 137 -2.42 -4.62 0.32
N MET A 138 -2.02 -5.72 0.95
CA MET A 138 -0.73 -6.35 0.67
C MET A 138 -0.91 -7.79 0.20
N VAL A 139 -0.14 -8.20 -0.80
CA VAL A 139 -0.09 -9.59 -1.27
C VAL A 139 1.28 -10.17 -0.95
N PHE A 140 1.32 -11.17 -0.09
CA PHE A 140 2.52 -11.93 0.25
C PHE A 140 2.54 -13.23 -0.52
N PHE A 141 3.67 -13.60 -1.09
CA PHE A 141 3.79 -14.86 -1.78
C PHE A 141 5.19 -15.45 -1.71
N ARG A 142 5.25 -16.76 -1.83
CA ARG A 142 6.49 -17.56 -1.92
C ARG A 142 6.27 -18.64 -2.96
N ILE A 143 7.13 -18.69 -3.97
CA ILE A 143 7.03 -19.64 -5.09
C ILE A 143 8.43 -20.18 -5.40
N HIS A 144 8.62 -21.50 -5.22
CA HIS A 144 9.93 -22.13 -5.45
C HIS A 144 10.11 -22.66 -6.88
N SER A 145 9.05 -23.21 -7.46
CA SER A 145 9.12 -23.93 -8.73
C SER A 145 9.35 -22.96 -9.89
N PRO A 146 10.34 -23.17 -10.77
CA PRO A 146 10.53 -22.33 -11.96
C PRO A 146 9.27 -22.36 -12.84
N ASP A 147 9.02 -21.27 -13.57
CA ASP A 147 7.85 -21.09 -14.45
C ASP A 147 6.48 -21.16 -13.75
N SER A 148 6.48 -21.17 -12.42
CA SER A 148 5.29 -21.05 -11.58
C SER A 148 5.00 -19.58 -11.28
N GLY A 149 3.72 -19.27 -11.05
CA GLY A 149 3.28 -17.89 -11.05
C GLY A 149 1.78 -17.74 -10.84
N PHE A 150 1.36 -16.49 -10.90
CA PHE A 150 -0.04 -16.11 -10.85
C PHE A 150 -0.24 -14.75 -11.51
N THR A 151 -1.47 -14.48 -11.89
CA THR A 151 -1.88 -13.17 -12.35
C THR A 151 -2.76 -12.50 -11.31
N LEU A 152 -2.44 -11.26 -10.97
CA LEU A 152 -3.16 -10.42 -10.03
C LEU A 152 -3.91 -9.33 -10.80
N THR A 153 -5.22 -9.32 -10.68
CA THR A 153 -6.05 -8.22 -11.18
C THR A 153 -6.36 -7.26 -10.05
N VAL A 154 -6.03 -6.00 -10.25
CA VAL A 154 -6.20 -4.91 -9.28
C VAL A 154 -7.24 -3.95 -9.82
N LYS A 155 -8.32 -3.77 -9.06
CA LYS A 155 -9.37 -2.78 -9.33
C LYS A 155 -9.54 -1.89 -8.11
N LYS A 156 -9.84 -0.63 -8.32
CA LYS A 156 -10.12 0.38 -7.31
C LYS A 156 -11.60 0.72 -7.41
N GLN A 157 -12.22 0.86 -6.24
CA GLN A 157 -13.64 1.16 -6.13
C GLN A 157 -13.82 2.37 -5.24
N HIS A 158 -14.72 3.28 -5.63
CA HIS A 158 -15.00 4.46 -4.82
C HIS A 158 -15.58 4.07 -3.46
N ASN A 159 -14.96 4.58 -2.40
CA ASN A 159 -15.41 4.48 -1.03
C ASN A 159 -15.89 5.86 -0.53
N PRO A 160 -17.22 6.06 -0.38
CA PRO A 160 -17.76 7.34 0.05
C PRO A 160 -17.50 7.64 1.53
N MET A 161 -17.10 6.64 2.34
CA MET A 161 -16.87 6.77 3.78
C MET A 161 -15.49 6.21 4.14
N PRO A 162 -14.41 6.90 3.76
CA PRO A 162 -13.06 6.39 3.93
C PRO A 162 -12.63 6.41 5.41
N CYS A 163 -12.05 5.31 5.85
CA CYS A 163 -11.53 5.10 7.20
C CYS A 163 -10.22 4.33 7.09
N ASN A 164 -9.31 4.51 8.05
CA ASN A 164 -8.01 3.83 8.05
C ASN A 164 -7.17 4.11 6.79
N ILE A 165 -7.10 5.39 6.44
CA ILE A 165 -6.54 5.88 5.19
C ILE A 165 -5.02 5.89 5.27
N MET A 166 -4.36 5.44 4.21
CA MET A 166 -2.93 5.63 4.00
C MET A 166 -2.67 6.66 2.89
N SER A 167 -1.81 7.65 3.16
CA SER A 167 -1.41 8.60 2.13
C SER A 167 -0.52 7.95 1.07
N GLN A 168 -0.85 8.20 -0.20
CA GLN A 168 -0.04 7.82 -1.36
C GLN A 168 1.09 8.82 -1.64
N SER A 169 1.02 10.04 -1.08
CA SER A 169 1.97 11.14 -1.34
C SER A 169 2.66 11.63 -0.05
N PRO A 170 3.93 12.05 -0.11
CA PRO A 170 4.63 12.74 0.98
C PRO A 170 4.19 14.19 1.15
N GLU A 171 3.33 14.72 0.29
CA GLU A 171 2.86 16.10 0.33
C GLU A 171 1.41 16.20 -0.14
N GLY A 172 0.72 17.26 0.27
CA GLY A 172 -0.65 17.55 -0.18
C GLY A 172 -1.60 17.85 0.95
N SER A 173 -2.83 18.23 0.60
CA SER A 173 -3.91 18.47 1.56
C SER A 173 -5.01 17.44 1.40
N PHE A 174 -5.48 16.91 2.51
CA PHE A 174 -6.43 15.81 2.58
C PHE A 174 -7.54 16.15 3.58
N THR A 175 -8.76 15.81 3.21
CA THR A 175 -9.91 15.97 4.09
C THR A 175 -10.38 14.58 4.53
N MET A 176 -10.28 14.30 5.82
CA MET A 176 -10.82 13.08 6.40
C MET A 176 -12.20 13.36 6.98
N VAL A 177 -13.19 12.56 6.59
CA VAL A 177 -14.55 12.64 7.12
C VAL A 177 -14.81 11.39 7.95
N MET A 178 -14.79 11.54 9.27
CA MET A 178 -15.06 10.45 10.22
C MET A 178 -16.50 10.54 10.71
N PRO A 179 -17.33 9.49 10.56
CA PRO A 179 -18.65 9.47 11.17
C PRO A 179 -18.55 9.40 12.71
N HIS A 180 -19.47 10.06 13.43
CA HIS A 180 -19.42 10.11 14.92
C HIS A 180 -19.50 8.75 15.62
N HIS A 181 -20.06 7.72 14.99
CA HIS A 181 -20.55 6.52 15.68
C HIS A 181 -20.15 5.18 15.08
N HIS A 182 -19.25 5.12 14.09
CA HIS A 182 -19.00 3.85 13.43
C HIS A 182 -17.73 3.11 13.89
N TRP A 183 -16.52 3.68 13.84
CA TRP A 183 -15.30 2.95 14.27
C TRP A 183 -14.18 3.96 14.58
N ASN A 184 -13.15 3.57 15.34
CA ASN A 184 -11.93 4.40 15.45
C ASN A 184 -11.25 4.39 14.06
N CYS A 185 -11.13 5.56 13.43
CA CYS A 185 -10.46 5.69 12.14
C CYS A 185 -9.05 6.24 12.32
N SER A 186 -8.12 5.71 11.53
CA SER A 186 -6.73 6.17 11.50
C SER A 186 -6.36 6.84 10.17
N PHE A 187 -5.37 7.73 10.23
CA PHE A 187 -4.64 8.25 9.06
C PHE A 187 -3.18 7.85 9.20
N SER A 188 -2.57 7.33 8.14
CA SER A 188 -1.18 6.87 8.15
C SER A 188 -0.38 7.43 6.97
N ILE A 189 0.90 7.73 7.21
CA ILE A 189 1.85 8.11 6.17
C ILE A 189 3.14 7.30 6.37
N ILE A 190 3.66 6.72 5.30
CA ILE A 190 4.93 5.98 5.32
C ILE A 190 6.16 6.86 5.12
N TYR A 191 5.96 8.07 4.61
CA TYR A 191 7.02 9.03 4.36
C TYR A 191 7.43 9.76 5.65
N PRO A 192 8.71 10.14 5.80
CA PRO A 192 9.20 10.86 6.96
C PRO A 192 8.83 12.36 6.87
N VAL A 193 7.56 12.68 7.02
CA VAL A 193 6.98 14.01 6.75
C VAL A 193 6.23 14.55 7.96
N GLU A 194 6.01 15.86 8.00
CA GLU A 194 5.24 16.51 9.06
C GLU A 194 3.75 16.57 8.69
N LEU A 195 2.90 16.21 9.66
CA LEU A 195 1.47 16.32 9.57
C LEU A 195 0.99 17.57 10.29
N GLN A 196 0.38 18.49 9.54
CA GLN A 196 -0.27 19.67 10.10
C GLN A 196 -1.79 19.50 10.03
N LEU A 197 -2.44 19.46 11.19
CA LEU A 197 -3.90 19.62 11.27
C LEU A 197 -4.23 21.10 11.08
N THR A 198 -4.85 21.45 9.96
CA THR A 198 -5.16 22.84 9.62
C THR A 198 -6.50 23.28 10.18
N GLU A 199 -7.51 22.41 10.10
CA GLU A 199 -8.85 22.69 10.59
C GLU A 199 -9.53 21.40 11.08
N LEU A 200 -10.38 21.55 12.10
CA LEU A 200 -11.24 20.51 12.62
C LEU A 200 -12.66 21.07 12.71
N SER A 201 -13.59 20.42 12.01
CA SER A 201 -15.01 20.75 12.04
C SER A 201 -15.80 19.63 12.68
N LEU A 202 -16.53 19.95 13.75
CA LEU A 202 -17.43 19.04 14.45
C LEU A 202 -18.85 19.26 13.95
N GLY A 203 -19.30 18.43 12.99
CA GLY A 203 -20.68 18.39 12.56
C GLY A 203 -21.57 17.60 13.54
N GLN A 204 -22.89 17.59 13.32
CA GLN A 204 -23.80 16.74 14.12
C GLN A 204 -23.66 15.23 13.83
N HIS A 205 -23.13 14.87 12.65
CA HIS A 205 -23.06 13.47 12.19
C HIS A 205 -21.64 13.00 11.82
N CYS A 206 -20.72 13.92 11.49
CA CYS A 206 -19.33 13.61 11.16
C CYS A 206 -18.38 14.64 11.75
N ILE A 207 -17.16 14.19 12.04
CA ILE A 207 -15.98 15.01 12.30
C ILE A 207 -15.21 15.12 10.98
N VAL A 208 -14.90 16.34 10.57
CA VAL A 208 -14.09 16.60 9.38
C VAL A 208 -12.74 17.13 9.83
N LEU A 209 -11.66 16.44 9.46
CA LEU A 209 -10.29 16.86 9.69
C LEU A 209 -9.67 17.30 8.37
N TYR A 210 -9.10 18.50 8.35
CA TYR A 210 -8.29 18.99 7.25
C TYR A 210 -6.83 18.82 7.66
N CYS A 211 -6.10 18.01 6.91
CA CYS A 211 -4.70 17.70 7.15
C CYS A 211 -3.86 18.15 5.95
N THR A 212 -2.73 18.79 6.21
CA THR A 212 -1.73 19.10 5.20
C THR A 212 -0.44 18.36 5.55
N ILE A 213 0.11 17.65 4.57
CA ILE A 213 1.40 16.97 4.67
C ILE A 213 2.46 17.93 4.11
N LEU A 214 3.47 18.22 4.92
CA LEU A 214 4.57 19.13 4.59
C LEU A 214 5.88 18.34 4.38
N SER A 215 6.57 18.65 3.28
CA SER A 215 7.85 18.05 2.86
C SER A 215 9.08 18.72 3.47
#